data_AF-A0A177LM10-F1
#
_entry.id   AF-A0A177LM10-F1
#
_cell.length_a   1.000
_cell.length_b   1.000
_cell.length_c   1.000
_cell.angle_alpha   90.00
_cell.angle_beta   90.00
_cell.angle_gamma   90.00
#
_symmetry.space_group_name_H-M   'P 1'
#
loop_
_entity.id
_entity.type
_entity.pdbx_description
1 polymer ?
#
loop_
_entity_poly.entity_id
_entity_poly.type
_entity_poly.pdbx_seq_one_letter_code
_entity_poly.pdbx_strand_id
1 'polypeptide(L)'
;MKMNETLIFPTLEAVREARKSIENVVNYTPLQYNARLSEKFGANIFLKREDLQPVRSYKLRGAYNKIKTLFNEGKVSQGIVCASAGNHAQGVAFSCKQLQIKGTIFMPVTTPKQKLEQVEMFGGNFAEIRLVGDTFDASKTAAFEFAETSGAAFIHPFDDVQIIEGQATLALEILEQQKENIDYVFIPIGGGGLASGIATVFGKLSKETKLIGVEPKGAPSMRLSIQNDINTELSEIDNFVDGAAVKRVGDLTFEICKKSLTDCIPVDEGKICDTILQLYNKDAIVLEPAGALSISALEQYRNQIKGKNVVCIVSGSNNDITRMEEIKERALLYNGLKHYFMVKFPQRPGSLKDFVLNVLGPNDDITHFEYTKKNSRETALAVVGIELSNISDFNGLKQRMQNLGYFESYLNDNPDVLSMLV
;
A
#
# COMPACT_ATOMS: atom_id res chain seq x y z
N MET A 1 -4.47 -8.53 -30.01
CA MET A 1 -4.51 -10.00 -29.83
C MET A 1 -3.12 -10.54 -30.13
N LYS A 2 -2.19 -10.49 -29.16
CA LYS A 2 -0.86 -11.09 -29.33
C LYS A 2 -1.02 -12.60 -29.20
N MET A 3 -0.42 -13.33 -30.15
CA MET A 3 -0.40 -14.78 -30.24
C MET A 3 0.14 -15.41 -28.95
N ASN A 4 -0.30 -16.64 -28.65
CA ASN A 4 0.15 -17.52 -27.57
C ASN A 4 1.69 -17.58 -27.42
N GLU A 5 2.29 -16.64 -26.71
CA GLU A 5 3.59 -16.85 -26.09
C GLU A 5 3.37 -17.77 -24.89
N THR A 6 4.00 -18.94 -24.90
CA THR A 6 4.00 -19.85 -23.75
C THR A 6 4.55 -19.07 -22.55
N LEU A 7 3.69 -18.79 -21.56
CA LEU A 7 4.10 -18.10 -20.35
C LEU A 7 5.24 -18.89 -19.69
N ILE A 8 6.39 -18.23 -19.50
CA ILE A 8 7.52 -18.77 -18.76
C ILE A 8 7.26 -18.47 -17.28
N PHE A 9 7.27 -19.50 -16.44
CA PHE A 9 7.02 -19.36 -15.00
C PHE A 9 8.34 -19.39 -14.21
N PRO A 10 8.41 -18.67 -13.06
CA PRO A 10 9.56 -18.73 -12.18
C PRO A 10 9.78 -20.16 -11.64
N THR A 11 11.04 -20.54 -11.44
CA THR A 11 11.40 -21.87 -10.93
C THR A 11 12.15 -21.78 -9.61
N LEU A 12 12.02 -22.79 -8.74
CA LEU A 12 12.75 -22.81 -7.46
C LEU A 12 14.28 -22.72 -7.66
N GLU A 13 14.81 -23.30 -8.74
CA GLU A 13 16.24 -23.24 -9.02
C GLU A 13 16.68 -21.83 -9.40
N ALA A 14 15.96 -21.17 -10.31
CA ALA A 14 16.22 -19.78 -10.65
C ALA A 14 16.05 -18.83 -9.45
N VAL A 15 15.14 -19.13 -8.51
CA VAL A 15 15.04 -18.39 -7.24
C VAL A 15 16.29 -18.57 -6.37
N ARG A 16 16.88 -19.77 -6.32
CA ARG A 16 18.14 -20.01 -5.60
C ARG A 16 19.32 -19.29 -6.26
N GLU A 17 19.34 -19.22 -7.59
CA GLU A 17 20.32 -18.43 -8.33
C GLU A 17 20.14 -16.93 -8.07
N ALA A 18 18.90 -16.44 -8.10
CA ALA A 18 18.56 -15.07 -7.75
C ALA A 18 19.02 -14.73 -6.33
N ARG A 19 18.82 -15.63 -5.35
CA ARG A 19 19.27 -15.44 -3.96
C ARG A 19 20.78 -15.17 -3.86
N LYS A 20 21.59 -15.89 -4.64
CA LYS A 20 23.05 -15.68 -4.73
C LYS A 20 23.38 -14.36 -5.44
N SER A 21 22.69 -14.08 -6.55
CA SER A 21 22.89 -12.86 -7.36
C SER A 21 22.70 -11.57 -6.56
N ILE A 22 21.72 -11.54 -5.66
CA ILE A 22 21.35 -10.33 -4.90
C ILE A 22 22.04 -10.22 -3.52
N GLU A 23 22.79 -11.23 -3.08
CA GLU A 23 23.23 -11.38 -1.67
C GLU A 23 24.02 -10.20 -1.11
N ASN A 24 24.81 -9.53 -1.95
CA ASN A 24 25.69 -8.42 -1.55
C ASN A 24 24.98 -7.05 -1.60
N VAL A 25 23.72 -7.02 -2.00
CA VAL A 25 22.94 -5.79 -2.21
C VAL A 25 21.70 -5.73 -1.34
N VAL A 26 21.04 -6.86 -1.10
CA VAL A 26 19.87 -6.93 -0.24
C VAL A 26 20.25 -7.38 1.17
N ASN A 27 19.58 -6.83 2.16
CA ASN A 27 19.72 -7.28 3.54
C ASN A 27 19.02 -8.63 3.71
N TYR A 28 19.62 -9.53 4.49
CA TYR A 28 18.90 -10.68 5.07
C TYR A 28 18.00 -10.15 6.19
N THR A 29 16.78 -9.76 5.83
CA THR A 29 15.90 -9.03 6.76
C THR A 29 15.40 -9.96 7.87
N PRO A 30 15.16 -9.43 9.07
CA PRO A 30 14.75 -10.27 10.19
C PRO A 30 13.31 -10.75 10.03
N LEU A 31 13.06 -12.01 10.45
CA LEU A 31 11.74 -12.54 10.75
C LEU A 31 11.49 -12.35 12.25
N GLN A 32 10.84 -11.25 12.62
CA GLN A 32 10.74 -10.81 14.01
C GLN A 32 9.45 -11.27 14.66
N TYR A 33 9.54 -11.98 15.78
CA TYR A 33 8.38 -12.23 16.63
C TYR A 33 7.84 -10.91 17.21
N ASN A 34 6.54 -10.65 17.06
CA ASN A 34 5.89 -9.48 17.65
C ASN A 34 5.01 -9.91 18.82
N ALA A 35 5.47 -9.66 20.05
CA ALA A 35 4.80 -10.10 21.28
C ALA A 35 3.40 -9.48 21.42
N ARG A 36 3.25 -8.18 21.11
CA ARG A 36 1.98 -7.46 21.26
C ARG A 36 0.89 -7.99 20.33
N LEU A 37 1.21 -8.18 19.05
CA LEU A 37 0.28 -8.76 18.08
C LEU A 37 -0.01 -10.22 18.43
N SER A 38 1.00 -10.96 18.89
CA SER A 38 0.83 -12.34 19.31
C SER A 38 -0.14 -12.50 20.46
N GLU A 39 -0.01 -11.67 21.50
CA GLU A 39 -0.95 -11.59 22.61
C GLU A 39 -2.35 -11.18 22.13
N LYS A 40 -2.45 -10.13 21.30
CA LYS A 40 -3.73 -9.63 20.77
C LYS A 40 -4.54 -10.68 20.00
N PHE A 41 -3.87 -11.54 19.26
CA PHE A 41 -4.51 -12.55 18.40
C PHE A 41 -4.47 -13.96 18.98
N GLY A 42 -3.78 -14.18 20.10
CA GLY A 42 -3.56 -15.50 20.68
C GLY A 42 -2.86 -16.45 19.70
N ALA A 43 -1.89 -15.94 18.93
CA ALA A 43 -1.18 -16.62 17.86
C ALA A 43 0.30 -16.23 17.88
N ASN A 44 1.18 -16.95 17.21
CA ASN A 44 2.58 -16.55 17.07
C ASN A 44 2.73 -15.70 15.81
N ILE A 45 2.74 -14.38 15.97
CA ILE A 45 2.83 -13.43 14.86
C ILE A 45 4.30 -13.04 14.62
N PHE A 46 4.77 -13.29 13.41
CA PHE A 46 6.10 -12.91 12.94
C PHE A 46 6.00 -11.88 11.82
N LEU A 47 6.87 -10.88 11.86
CA LEU A 47 6.97 -9.82 10.87
C LEU A 47 8.23 -10.03 10.04
N LYS A 48 8.07 -10.24 8.72
CA LYS A 48 9.22 -10.24 7.79
C LYS A 48 9.48 -8.81 7.34
N ARG A 49 10.54 -8.20 7.87
CA ARG A 49 10.82 -6.75 7.85
C ARG A 49 11.51 -6.25 6.58
N GLU A 50 10.83 -6.31 5.44
CA GLU A 50 11.36 -5.79 4.17
C GLU A 50 11.42 -4.25 4.09
N ASP A 51 10.76 -3.56 5.02
CA ASP A 51 10.96 -2.14 5.29
C ASP A 51 12.41 -1.79 5.70
N LEU A 52 13.20 -2.77 6.16
CA LEU A 52 14.61 -2.58 6.53
C LEU A 52 15.60 -2.81 5.37
N GLN A 53 15.13 -2.96 4.13
CA GLN A 53 16.01 -2.98 2.95
C GLN A 53 16.67 -1.61 2.72
N PRO A 54 17.79 -1.52 1.98
CA PRO A 54 18.46 -0.24 1.68
C PRO A 54 17.53 0.81 1.04
N VAL A 55 16.62 0.38 0.15
CA VAL A 55 15.59 1.22 -0.46
C VAL A 55 14.26 1.19 0.29
N ARG A 56 14.28 0.68 1.53
CA ARG A 56 13.15 0.61 2.46
C ARG A 56 11.92 -0.15 1.94
N SER A 57 12.14 -1.10 1.02
CA SER A 57 11.10 -2.00 0.53
C SER A 57 11.69 -3.23 -0.15
N TYR A 58 10.85 -4.26 -0.31
CA TYR A 58 11.23 -5.51 -0.98
C TYR A 58 11.59 -5.35 -2.47
N LYS A 59 11.18 -4.24 -3.11
CA LYS A 59 11.30 -4.05 -4.58
C LYS A 59 12.73 -4.15 -5.10
N LEU A 60 13.73 -3.88 -4.24
CA LEU A 60 15.14 -4.03 -4.59
C LEU A 60 15.49 -5.44 -5.05
N ARG A 61 14.89 -6.48 -4.44
CA ARG A 61 15.25 -7.88 -4.74
C ARG A 61 15.00 -8.21 -6.22
N GLY A 62 13.76 -8.01 -6.67
CA GLY A 62 13.40 -8.22 -8.08
C GLY A 62 14.12 -7.28 -9.03
N ALA A 63 14.13 -5.97 -8.74
CA ALA A 63 14.75 -4.98 -9.61
C ALA A 63 16.24 -5.30 -9.84
N TYR A 64 16.99 -5.55 -8.77
CA TYR A 64 18.40 -5.87 -8.86
C TYR A 64 18.63 -7.21 -9.56
N ASN A 65 17.83 -8.25 -9.28
CA ASN A 65 17.96 -9.54 -9.96
C ASN A 65 17.79 -9.39 -11.48
N LYS A 66 16.71 -8.75 -11.93
CA LYS A 66 16.46 -8.52 -13.36
C LYS A 66 17.60 -7.75 -14.02
N ILE A 67 18.00 -6.62 -13.42
CA ILE A 67 19.02 -5.73 -14.00
C ILE A 67 20.38 -6.43 -14.01
N LYS A 68 20.73 -7.17 -12.96
CA LYS A 68 21.99 -7.93 -12.89
C LYS A 68 22.04 -9.03 -13.94
N THR A 69 20.94 -9.73 -14.18
CA THR A 69 20.88 -10.74 -15.23
C THR A 69 21.08 -10.11 -16.61
N LEU A 70 20.36 -9.03 -16.93
CA LEU A 70 20.55 -8.30 -18.18
C LEU A 70 21.99 -7.77 -18.32
N PHE A 71 22.61 -7.30 -17.23
CA PHE A 71 23.99 -6.84 -17.22
C PHE A 71 24.95 -7.97 -17.59
N ASN A 72 24.80 -9.15 -16.98
CA ASN A 72 25.63 -10.31 -17.27
C ASN A 72 25.42 -10.83 -18.71
N GLU A 73 24.22 -10.65 -19.28
CA GLU A 73 23.91 -10.98 -20.67
C GLU A 73 24.38 -9.91 -21.68
N GLY A 74 24.93 -8.78 -21.22
CA GLY A 74 25.34 -7.67 -22.10
C GLY A 74 24.17 -6.87 -22.68
N LYS A 75 22.95 -7.02 -22.16
CA LYS A 75 21.71 -6.42 -22.66
C LYS A 75 21.36 -5.06 -22.04
N VAL A 76 22.33 -4.41 -21.40
CA VAL A 76 22.18 -3.09 -20.75
C VAL A 76 23.02 -2.01 -21.40
N SER A 77 23.62 -2.29 -22.57
CA SER A 77 24.49 -1.35 -23.29
C SER A 77 23.78 -0.07 -23.72
N GLN A 78 22.48 -0.15 -24.01
CA GLN A 78 21.61 1.00 -24.30
C GLN A 78 20.95 1.60 -23.04
N GLY A 79 21.37 1.16 -21.85
CA GLY A 79 20.76 1.52 -20.58
C GLY A 79 19.48 0.76 -20.29
N ILE A 80 18.81 1.18 -19.22
CA ILE A 80 17.55 0.60 -18.77
C ILE A 80 16.49 1.69 -18.54
N VAL A 81 15.22 1.30 -18.57
CA VAL A 81 14.11 2.22 -18.39
C VAL A 81 13.02 1.61 -17.52
N CYS A 82 12.39 2.41 -16.67
CA CYS A 82 11.15 2.02 -15.98
C CYS A 82 10.18 3.20 -15.86
N ALA A 83 8.91 2.90 -15.58
CA ALA A 83 7.92 3.87 -15.17
C ALA A 83 7.44 3.55 -13.75
N SER A 84 7.70 4.45 -12.80
CA SER A 84 7.24 4.35 -11.41
C SER A 84 7.56 5.64 -10.67
N ALA A 85 6.68 6.04 -9.75
CA ALA A 85 6.93 7.15 -8.83
C ALA A 85 7.21 6.70 -7.38
N GLY A 86 7.52 5.43 -7.15
CA GLY A 86 7.61 4.86 -5.80
C GLY A 86 8.69 3.79 -5.64
N ASN A 87 8.42 2.79 -4.81
CA ASN A 87 9.37 1.75 -4.41
C ASN A 87 10.09 1.05 -5.56
N HIS A 88 9.43 0.84 -6.70
CA HIS A 88 10.06 0.25 -7.88
C HIS A 88 11.12 1.18 -8.51
N ALA A 89 10.81 2.47 -8.67
CA ALA A 89 11.77 3.45 -9.16
C ALA A 89 13.01 3.53 -8.26
N GLN A 90 12.83 3.50 -6.94
CA GLN A 90 13.94 3.51 -5.98
C GLN A 90 14.81 2.24 -6.11
N GLY A 91 14.20 1.06 -6.25
CA GLY A 91 14.91 -0.20 -6.48
C GLY A 91 15.70 -0.21 -7.80
N VAL A 92 15.11 0.32 -8.88
CA VAL A 92 15.79 0.46 -10.18
C VAL A 92 16.92 1.48 -10.10
N ALA A 93 16.69 2.66 -9.50
CA ALA A 93 17.70 3.70 -9.33
C ALA A 93 18.91 3.21 -8.54
N PHE A 94 18.66 2.56 -7.40
CA PHE A 94 19.70 1.94 -6.60
C PHE A 94 20.50 0.92 -7.42
N SER A 95 19.83 0.06 -8.18
CA SER A 95 20.48 -0.96 -9.01
C SER A 95 21.34 -0.35 -10.12
N CYS A 96 20.88 0.74 -10.75
CA CYS A 96 21.66 1.51 -11.73
C CYS A 96 22.97 2.00 -11.13
N LYS A 97 22.91 2.59 -9.92
CA LYS A 97 24.08 3.11 -9.22
C LYS A 97 25.08 2.01 -8.85
N GLN A 98 24.60 0.88 -8.33
CA GLN A 98 25.48 -0.23 -7.93
C GLN A 98 26.20 -0.87 -9.12
N LEU A 99 25.51 -1.01 -10.25
CA LEU A 99 26.05 -1.65 -11.44
C LEU A 99 26.67 -0.68 -12.45
N GLN A 100 26.65 0.63 -12.12
CA GLN A 100 27.11 1.71 -12.98
C GLN A 100 26.45 1.73 -14.37
N ILE A 101 25.15 1.41 -14.41
CA ILE A 101 24.33 1.40 -15.63
C ILE A 101 23.53 2.71 -15.69
N LYS A 102 23.35 3.26 -16.90
CA LYS A 102 22.44 4.40 -17.09
C LYS A 102 21.00 3.94 -17.07
N GLY A 103 20.21 4.52 -16.17
CA GLY A 103 18.77 4.29 -16.05
C GLY A 103 17.98 5.56 -16.33
N THR A 104 16.85 5.41 -17.02
CA THR A 104 15.86 6.49 -17.21
C THR A 104 14.56 6.12 -16.50
N ILE A 105 14.08 6.99 -15.62
CA ILE A 105 12.92 6.75 -14.77
C ILE A 105 11.82 7.73 -15.17
N PHE A 106 10.74 7.22 -15.74
CA PHE A 106 9.58 8.01 -16.12
C PHE A 106 8.61 8.13 -14.95
N MET A 107 8.22 9.37 -14.67
CA MET A 107 7.33 9.76 -13.58
C MET A 107 6.32 10.81 -14.08
N PRO A 108 5.11 10.90 -13.52
CA PRO A 108 4.17 11.97 -13.86
C PRO A 108 4.73 13.35 -13.50
N VAL A 109 4.36 14.38 -14.26
CA VAL A 109 4.71 15.79 -13.95
C VAL A 109 4.17 16.22 -12.58
N THR A 110 3.05 15.63 -12.17
CA THR A 110 2.40 15.84 -10.87
C THR A 110 3.09 15.13 -9.70
N THR A 111 4.21 14.44 -9.92
CA THR A 111 4.91 13.68 -8.87
C THR A 111 5.46 14.64 -7.79
N PRO A 112 5.12 14.42 -6.50
CA PRO A 112 5.63 15.23 -5.40
C PRO A 112 7.17 15.23 -5.34
N LYS A 113 7.75 16.40 -5.05
CA LYS A 113 9.21 16.63 -5.01
C LYS A 113 9.96 15.59 -4.16
N GLN A 114 9.41 15.23 -3.02
CA GLN A 114 10.00 14.24 -2.11
C GLN A 114 10.18 12.85 -2.74
N LYS A 115 9.26 12.43 -3.62
CA LYS A 115 9.38 11.16 -4.35
C LYS A 115 10.49 11.23 -5.40
N LEU A 116 10.69 12.41 -6.02
CA LEU A 116 11.81 12.67 -6.93
C LEU A 116 13.15 12.61 -6.19
N GLU A 117 13.25 13.34 -5.07
CA GLU A 117 14.45 13.40 -4.23
C GLU A 117 14.86 12.01 -3.72
N GLN A 118 13.90 11.14 -3.39
CA GLN A 118 14.21 9.75 -3.00
C GLN A 118 14.85 8.97 -4.15
N VAL A 119 14.33 9.10 -5.37
CA VAL A 119 14.90 8.42 -6.54
C VAL A 119 16.30 8.96 -6.86
N GLU A 120 16.49 10.27 -6.80
CA GLU A 120 17.81 10.91 -6.97
C GLU A 120 18.80 10.47 -5.90
N MET A 121 18.37 10.40 -4.63
CA MET A 121 19.21 9.94 -3.51
C MET A 121 19.75 8.52 -3.74
N PHE A 122 18.89 7.59 -4.21
CA PHE A 122 19.29 6.21 -4.46
C PHE A 122 20.07 6.04 -5.76
N GLY A 123 19.72 6.78 -6.82
CA GLY A 123 20.33 6.63 -8.16
C GLY A 123 21.59 7.46 -8.40
N GLY A 124 21.74 8.62 -7.76
CA GLY A 124 22.79 9.59 -8.06
C GLY A 124 22.88 9.87 -9.57
N ASN A 125 24.11 9.95 -10.09
CA ASN A 125 24.37 10.27 -11.51
C ASN A 125 24.05 9.12 -12.50
N PHE A 126 23.48 8.01 -12.00
CA PHE A 126 23.14 6.83 -12.80
C PHE A 126 21.64 6.73 -13.10
N ALA A 127 20.80 7.52 -12.44
CA ALA A 127 19.36 7.55 -12.70
C ALA A 127 18.94 8.96 -13.16
N GLU A 128 18.44 9.06 -14.39
CA GLU A 128 17.83 10.26 -14.94
C GLU A 128 16.31 10.19 -14.78
N ILE A 129 15.71 11.18 -14.12
CA ILE A 129 14.25 11.27 -14.01
C ILE A 129 13.71 12.05 -15.21
N ARG A 130 12.68 11.52 -15.86
CA ARG A 130 11.91 12.20 -16.91
C ARG A 130 10.45 12.35 -16.49
N LEU A 131 10.03 13.60 -16.33
CA LEU A 131 8.66 13.94 -16.01
C LEU A 131 7.82 14.03 -17.29
N VAL A 132 6.88 13.10 -17.47
CA VAL A 132 6.05 13.03 -18.69
C VAL A 132 4.61 12.66 -18.33
N GLY A 133 3.66 13.48 -18.80
CA GLY A 133 2.23 13.28 -18.62
C GLY A 133 1.73 13.58 -17.22
N ASP A 134 0.41 13.73 -17.09
CA ASP A 134 -0.25 14.06 -15.81
C ASP A 134 -0.65 12.83 -14.99
N THR A 135 -0.59 11.63 -15.60
CA THR A 135 -1.01 10.36 -15.01
C THR A 135 0.10 9.31 -15.11
N PHE A 136 0.05 8.30 -14.24
CA PHE A 136 0.95 7.16 -14.29
C PHE A 136 0.89 6.43 -15.63
N ASP A 137 -0.30 6.25 -16.19
CA ASP A 137 -0.49 5.59 -17.49
C ASP A 137 0.19 6.35 -18.63
N ALA A 138 0.14 7.68 -18.62
CA ALA A 138 0.84 8.51 -19.59
C ALA A 138 2.37 8.37 -19.48
N SER A 139 2.92 8.39 -18.26
CA SER A 139 4.36 8.17 -18.04
C SER A 139 4.80 6.76 -18.41
N LYS A 140 3.95 5.76 -18.17
CA LYS A 140 4.18 4.36 -18.55
C LYS A 140 4.24 4.19 -20.07
N THR A 141 3.31 4.79 -20.80
CA THR A 141 3.33 4.79 -22.28
C THR A 141 4.61 5.44 -22.81
N ALA A 142 4.97 6.61 -22.29
CA ALA A 142 6.22 7.28 -22.69
C ALA A 142 7.49 6.46 -22.41
N ALA A 143 7.51 5.71 -21.31
CA ALA A 143 8.61 4.80 -20.99
C ALA A 143 8.72 3.63 -21.97
N PHE A 144 7.59 3.09 -22.43
CA PHE A 144 7.58 2.04 -23.46
C PHE A 144 8.05 2.57 -24.80
N GLU A 145 7.55 3.72 -25.24
CA GLU A 145 8.00 4.37 -26.48
C GLU A 145 9.51 4.69 -26.44
N PHE A 146 10.01 5.14 -25.30
CA PHE A 146 11.45 5.35 -25.09
C PHE A 146 12.23 4.04 -25.16
N ALA A 147 11.75 2.96 -24.55
CA ALA A 147 12.39 1.64 -24.61
C ALA A 147 12.50 1.15 -26.07
N GLU A 148 11.42 1.27 -26.85
CA GLU A 148 11.37 0.84 -28.25
C GLU A 148 12.31 1.67 -29.14
N THR A 149 12.37 2.99 -28.94
CA THR A 149 13.16 3.90 -29.78
C THR A 149 14.65 3.90 -29.43
N SER A 150 15.01 3.79 -28.15
CA SER A 150 16.40 3.81 -27.68
C SER A 150 17.05 2.42 -27.64
N GLY A 151 16.26 1.35 -27.58
CA GLY A 151 16.73 0.00 -27.31
C GLY A 151 17.05 -0.26 -25.83
N ALA A 152 16.72 0.67 -24.93
CA ALA A 152 16.88 0.49 -23.48
C ALA A 152 15.97 -0.64 -22.97
N ALA A 153 16.48 -1.44 -22.04
CA ALA A 153 15.71 -2.56 -21.49
C ALA A 153 14.64 -2.05 -20.50
N PHE A 154 13.37 -2.35 -20.78
CA PHE A 154 12.27 -2.00 -19.87
C PHE A 154 12.22 -2.93 -18.65
N ILE A 155 12.23 -2.37 -17.45
CA ILE A 155 12.20 -3.09 -16.19
C ILE A 155 10.79 -3.05 -15.60
N HIS A 156 10.00 -4.10 -15.83
CA HIS A 156 8.63 -4.19 -15.34
C HIS A 156 8.59 -4.22 -13.79
N PRO A 157 7.61 -3.56 -13.14
CA PRO A 157 7.50 -3.56 -11.67
C PRO A 157 7.09 -4.88 -11.00
N PHE A 158 6.64 -5.90 -11.76
CA PHE A 158 6.07 -7.13 -11.20
C PHE A 158 5.85 -8.27 -12.21
N ASP A 159 5.41 -7.99 -13.44
CA ASP A 159 5.02 -8.99 -14.44
C ASP A 159 6.21 -9.43 -15.32
N ASP A 160 7.27 -9.89 -14.68
CA ASP A 160 8.48 -10.39 -15.33
C ASP A 160 9.07 -11.52 -14.48
N VAL A 161 9.47 -12.61 -15.13
CA VAL A 161 9.95 -13.82 -14.45
C VAL A 161 11.12 -13.56 -13.51
N GLN A 162 12.10 -12.78 -13.96
CA GLN A 162 13.31 -12.49 -13.17
C GLN A 162 13.01 -11.48 -12.04
N ILE A 163 12.04 -10.58 -12.24
CA ILE A 163 11.51 -9.77 -11.14
C ILE A 163 10.88 -10.67 -10.08
N ILE A 164 9.98 -11.58 -10.48
CA ILE A 164 9.28 -12.51 -9.58
C ILE A 164 10.28 -13.40 -8.83
N GLU A 165 11.28 -13.95 -9.54
CA GLU A 165 12.35 -14.78 -8.94
C GLU A 165 13.15 -14.03 -7.89
N GLY A 166 13.50 -12.76 -8.17
CA GLY A 166 14.15 -11.92 -7.19
C GLY A 166 13.27 -11.68 -5.96
N GLN A 167 11.97 -11.37 -6.15
CA GLN A 167 11.06 -11.23 -4.99
C GLN A 167 10.89 -12.54 -4.21
N ALA A 168 10.88 -13.68 -4.89
CA ALA A 168 10.72 -15.01 -4.32
C ALA A 168 11.86 -15.40 -3.37
N THR A 169 13.04 -14.77 -3.49
CA THR A 169 14.14 -14.97 -2.54
C THR A 169 13.70 -14.72 -1.10
N LEU A 170 12.72 -13.83 -0.88
CA LEU A 170 12.13 -13.57 0.43
C LEU A 170 11.54 -14.84 1.06
N ALA A 171 10.90 -15.70 0.28
CA ALA A 171 10.31 -16.94 0.79
C ALA A 171 11.36 -17.95 1.24
N LEU A 172 12.51 -18.02 0.56
CA LEU A 172 13.63 -18.86 1.03
C LEU A 172 14.08 -18.40 2.42
N GLU A 173 14.27 -17.09 2.60
CA GLU A 173 14.67 -16.55 3.89
C GLU A 173 13.64 -16.82 4.99
N ILE A 174 12.34 -16.66 4.71
CA ILE A 174 11.28 -16.96 5.69
C ILE A 174 11.36 -18.42 6.16
N LEU A 175 11.52 -19.36 5.22
CA LEU A 175 11.59 -20.79 5.53
C LEU A 175 12.90 -21.19 6.23
N GLU A 176 14.01 -20.49 5.95
CA GLU A 176 15.29 -20.69 6.65
C GLU A 176 15.25 -20.14 8.09
N GLN A 177 14.59 -19.00 8.30
CA GLN A 177 14.55 -18.32 9.60
C GLN A 177 13.55 -18.94 10.56
N GLN A 178 12.45 -19.51 10.05
CA GLN A 178 11.44 -20.13 10.87
C GLN A 178 11.80 -21.60 11.17
N LYS A 179 11.84 -21.95 12.46
CA LYS A 179 12.14 -23.32 12.91
C LYS A 179 10.91 -24.21 12.97
N GLU A 180 9.74 -23.62 13.22
CA GLU A 180 8.47 -24.33 13.32
C GLU A 180 7.68 -24.27 12.01
N ASN A 181 6.65 -25.10 11.88
CA ASN A 181 5.78 -25.04 10.71
C ASN A 181 5.05 -23.69 10.65
N ILE A 182 4.98 -23.09 9.46
CA ILE A 182 4.19 -21.88 9.21
C ILE A 182 2.80 -22.29 8.75
N ASP A 183 1.77 -21.87 9.48
CA ASP A 183 0.38 -22.14 9.13
C ASP A 183 -0.14 -21.11 8.11
N TYR A 184 0.22 -19.83 8.27
CA TYR A 184 -0.30 -18.72 7.45
C TYR A 184 0.81 -17.73 7.05
N VAL A 185 0.75 -17.27 5.79
CA VAL A 185 1.53 -16.11 5.32
C VAL A 185 0.59 -15.09 4.70
N PHE A 186 0.56 -13.88 5.26
CA PHE A 186 -0.18 -12.74 4.71
C PHE A 186 0.73 -11.89 3.82
N ILE A 187 0.33 -11.72 2.57
CA ILE A 187 1.15 -11.14 1.51
C ILE A 187 0.42 -9.93 0.92
N PRO A 188 1.00 -8.72 0.97
CA PRO A 188 0.40 -7.58 0.30
C PRO A 188 0.48 -7.74 -1.22
N ILE A 189 -0.60 -7.40 -1.92
CA ILE A 189 -0.74 -7.52 -3.36
C ILE A 189 -1.07 -6.15 -3.95
N GLY A 190 -0.20 -5.71 -4.86
CA GLY A 190 -0.54 -4.78 -5.93
C GLY A 190 -0.59 -5.56 -7.24
N GLY A 191 0.45 -5.44 -8.08
CA GLY A 191 0.53 -6.22 -9.33
C GLY A 191 0.84 -7.72 -9.17
N GLY A 192 0.90 -8.26 -7.96
CA GLY A 192 1.09 -9.70 -7.69
C GLY A 192 2.51 -10.26 -7.77
N GLY A 193 3.54 -9.46 -8.09
CA GLY A 193 4.92 -9.96 -8.24
C GLY A 193 5.53 -10.56 -6.97
N LEU A 194 5.20 -10.00 -5.79
CA LEU A 194 5.61 -10.56 -4.51
C LEU A 194 4.87 -11.87 -4.21
N ALA A 195 3.54 -11.85 -4.28
CA ALA A 195 2.71 -13.01 -3.97
C ALA A 195 3.00 -14.21 -4.88
N SER A 196 3.17 -13.98 -6.17
CA SER A 196 3.58 -15.03 -7.12
C SER A 196 4.97 -15.61 -6.79
N GLY A 197 5.92 -14.77 -6.39
CA GLY A 197 7.26 -15.22 -5.97
C GLY A 197 7.21 -16.08 -4.72
N ILE A 198 6.49 -15.62 -3.68
CA ILE A 198 6.28 -16.39 -2.45
C ILE A 198 5.59 -17.72 -2.75
N ALA A 199 4.51 -17.68 -3.53
CA ALA A 199 3.77 -18.88 -3.94
C ALA A 199 4.63 -19.92 -4.65
N THR A 200 5.55 -19.48 -5.51
CA THR A 200 6.46 -20.37 -6.25
C THR A 200 7.32 -21.23 -5.33
N VAL A 201 7.85 -20.62 -4.25
CA VAL A 201 8.73 -21.32 -3.29
C VAL A 201 7.90 -22.15 -2.30
N PHE A 202 6.87 -21.55 -1.70
CA PHE A 202 6.02 -22.24 -0.71
C PHE A 202 5.28 -23.43 -1.34
N GLY A 203 4.81 -23.32 -2.59
CA GLY A 203 4.17 -24.43 -3.30
C GLY A 203 5.08 -25.64 -3.55
N LYS A 204 6.41 -25.49 -3.39
CA LYS A 204 7.38 -26.58 -3.47
C LYS A 204 7.87 -27.04 -2.11
N LEU A 205 8.14 -26.11 -1.20
CA LEU A 205 8.84 -26.37 0.06
C LEU A 205 7.93 -26.44 1.29
N SER A 206 6.73 -25.85 1.25
CA SER A 206 5.81 -25.78 2.38
C SER A 206 4.35 -25.73 1.91
N LYS A 207 3.89 -26.84 1.29
CA LYS A 207 2.58 -26.93 0.62
C LYS A 207 1.37 -26.78 1.53
N GLU A 208 1.53 -27.06 2.81
CA GLU A 208 0.45 -26.98 3.81
C GLU A 208 0.22 -25.55 4.31
N THR A 209 1.19 -24.65 4.07
CA THR A 209 1.06 -23.25 4.46
C THR A 209 -0.01 -22.55 3.65
N LYS A 210 -0.92 -21.87 4.33
CA LYS A 210 -1.96 -21.07 3.70
C LYS A 210 -1.41 -19.71 3.29
N LEU A 211 -1.49 -19.39 2.01
CA LEU A 211 -1.03 -18.11 1.47
C LEU A 211 -2.23 -17.19 1.28
N ILE A 212 -2.27 -16.11 2.03
CA ILE A 212 -3.37 -15.14 2.02
C ILE A 212 -2.89 -13.87 1.31
N GLY A 213 -3.42 -13.63 0.12
CA GLY A 213 -3.26 -12.37 -0.59
C GLY A 213 -4.07 -11.26 0.10
N VAL A 214 -3.49 -10.08 0.20
CA VAL A 214 -4.15 -8.93 0.84
C VAL A 214 -4.06 -7.72 -0.07
N GLU A 215 -5.20 -7.13 -0.39
CA GLU A 215 -5.32 -5.95 -1.26
C GLU A 215 -6.01 -4.80 -0.52
N PRO A 216 -5.77 -3.53 -0.88
CA PRO A 216 -6.64 -2.44 -0.45
C PRO A 216 -8.04 -2.61 -1.03
N LYS A 217 -9.07 -2.26 -0.25
CA LYS A 217 -10.47 -2.36 -0.66
C LYS A 217 -10.81 -1.48 -1.86
N GLY A 218 -10.13 -0.35 -2.00
CA GLY A 218 -10.24 0.55 -3.14
C GLY A 218 -9.49 0.10 -4.39
N ALA A 219 -8.69 -0.98 -4.36
CA ALA A 219 -8.08 -1.55 -5.56
C ALA A 219 -7.87 -3.08 -5.51
N PRO A 220 -8.94 -3.89 -5.42
CA PRO A 220 -8.85 -5.36 -5.24
C PRO A 220 -8.76 -6.10 -6.58
N SER A 221 -7.76 -5.80 -7.41
CA SER A 221 -7.68 -6.29 -8.80
C SER A 221 -7.36 -7.77 -8.92
N MET A 222 -6.52 -8.33 -8.04
CA MET A 222 -6.24 -9.77 -8.00
C MET A 222 -7.48 -10.54 -7.57
N ARG A 223 -8.17 -10.11 -6.52
CA ARG A 223 -9.40 -10.75 -6.04
C ARG A 223 -10.46 -10.77 -7.12
N LEU A 224 -10.73 -9.62 -7.76
CA LEU A 224 -11.69 -9.53 -8.86
C LEU A 224 -11.31 -10.47 -10.01
N SER A 225 -10.03 -10.50 -10.38
CA SER A 225 -9.52 -11.37 -11.43
C SER A 225 -9.70 -12.86 -11.11
N ILE A 226 -9.41 -13.27 -9.86
CA ILE A 226 -9.60 -14.65 -9.40
C ILE A 226 -11.09 -15.02 -9.42
N GLN A 227 -11.97 -14.13 -8.97
CA GLN A 227 -13.42 -14.36 -8.96
C GLN A 227 -14.00 -14.51 -10.37
N ASN A 228 -13.51 -13.72 -11.33
CA ASN A 228 -13.96 -13.77 -12.73
C ASN A 228 -13.27 -14.86 -13.54
N ASP A 229 -12.30 -15.57 -12.96
CA ASP A 229 -11.44 -16.56 -13.63
C ASP A 229 -10.57 -15.99 -14.78
N ILE A 230 -10.51 -14.67 -14.93
CA ILE A 230 -9.79 -13.93 -15.98
C ILE A 230 -9.14 -12.66 -15.41
N ASN A 231 -7.94 -12.31 -15.89
CA ASN A 231 -7.23 -11.08 -15.47
C ASN A 231 -8.03 -9.82 -15.87
N THR A 232 -8.80 -9.30 -14.90
CA THR A 232 -9.83 -8.26 -15.07
C THR A 232 -9.27 -6.92 -14.64
N GLU A 233 -9.50 -5.90 -15.47
CA GLU A 233 -9.18 -4.51 -15.13
C GLU A 233 -10.33 -3.85 -14.36
N LEU A 234 -9.98 -3.16 -13.27
CA LEU A 234 -10.90 -2.33 -12.49
C LEU A 234 -11.26 -1.06 -13.27
N SER A 235 -12.53 -0.65 -13.23
CA SER A 235 -12.97 0.62 -13.82
C SER A 235 -12.38 1.83 -13.09
N GLU A 236 -12.32 1.75 -11.76
CA GLU A 236 -11.88 2.82 -10.86
C GLU A 236 -11.06 2.24 -9.70
N ILE A 237 -10.15 3.06 -9.14
CA ILE A 237 -9.35 2.69 -7.97
C ILE A 237 -9.17 3.89 -7.02
N ASP A 238 -9.08 3.63 -5.72
CA ASP A 238 -8.51 4.57 -4.73
C ASP A 238 -6.98 4.47 -4.77
N ASN A 239 -6.29 5.58 -5.00
CA ASN A 239 -4.83 5.66 -5.10
C ASN A 239 -4.13 5.84 -3.74
N PHE A 240 -4.87 5.88 -2.62
CA PHE A 240 -4.30 6.10 -1.29
C PHE A 240 -3.22 5.08 -0.93
N VAL A 241 -3.46 3.80 -1.19
CA VAL A 241 -2.45 2.73 -0.98
C VAL A 241 -1.61 2.57 -2.25
N ASP A 242 -0.88 3.62 -2.62
CA ASP A 242 -0.14 3.75 -3.88
C ASP A 242 0.79 2.57 -4.23
N GLY A 243 1.41 1.92 -3.25
CA GLY A 243 2.21 0.71 -3.44
C GLY A 243 1.42 -0.54 -3.88
N ALA A 244 0.10 -0.53 -3.72
CA ALA A 244 -0.82 -1.64 -4.02
C ALA A 244 -2.02 -1.24 -4.89
N ALA A 245 -2.18 0.04 -5.24
CA ALA A 245 -3.27 0.57 -6.08
C ALA A 245 -3.02 0.24 -7.56
N VAL A 246 -3.34 -0.99 -7.97
CA VAL A 246 -3.13 -1.49 -9.33
C VAL A 246 -4.48 -1.84 -9.96
N LYS A 247 -4.81 -1.24 -11.12
CA LYS A 247 -6.07 -1.48 -11.84
C LYS A 247 -6.19 -2.90 -12.40
N ARG A 248 -5.09 -3.45 -12.92
CA ARG A 248 -5.00 -4.78 -13.51
C ARG A 248 -3.68 -5.42 -13.13
N VAL A 249 -3.72 -6.63 -12.60
CA VAL A 249 -2.53 -7.38 -12.17
C VAL A 249 -1.74 -7.88 -13.39
N GLY A 250 -0.54 -8.41 -13.14
CA GLY A 250 0.27 -9.05 -14.18
C GLY A 250 -0.36 -10.33 -14.71
N ASP A 251 -0.12 -10.66 -15.97
CA ASP A 251 -0.64 -11.90 -16.58
C ASP A 251 0.05 -13.13 -15.97
N LEU A 252 1.38 -13.07 -15.77
CA LEU A 252 2.13 -14.14 -15.10
C LEU A 252 1.71 -14.25 -13.64
N THR A 253 1.61 -13.09 -12.98
CA THR A 253 1.32 -13.05 -11.54
C THR A 253 -0.11 -13.53 -11.25
N PHE A 254 -1.08 -13.21 -12.10
CA PHE A 254 -2.44 -13.74 -12.03
C PHE A 254 -2.47 -15.26 -12.15
N GLU A 255 -1.84 -15.82 -13.18
CA GLU A 255 -1.84 -17.27 -13.42
C GLU A 255 -1.23 -18.07 -12.25
N ILE A 256 -0.20 -17.52 -11.60
CA ILE A 256 0.42 -18.13 -10.42
C ILE A 256 -0.48 -17.98 -9.21
N CYS A 257 -0.95 -16.76 -8.93
CA CYS A 257 -1.72 -16.46 -7.72
C CYS A 257 -3.06 -17.20 -7.71
N LYS A 258 -3.77 -17.25 -8.84
CA LYS A 258 -5.03 -17.99 -9.01
C LYS A 258 -4.92 -19.46 -8.60
N LYS A 259 -3.77 -20.10 -8.87
CA LYS A 259 -3.53 -21.53 -8.56
C LYS A 259 -3.00 -21.78 -7.16
N SER A 260 -2.41 -20.76 -6.52
CA SER A 260 -1.55 -20.96 -5.35
C SER A 260 -2.03 -20.26 -4.09
N LEU A 261 -2.78 -19.16 -4.21
CA LEU A 261 -3.34 -18.47 -3.05
C LEU A 261 -4.48 -19.29 -2.46
N THR A 262 -4.50 -19.39 -1.13
CA THR A 262 -5.61 -20.00 -0.39
C THR A 262 -6.80 -19.07 -0.32
N ASP A 263 -6.55 -17.76 -0.19
CA ASP A 263 -7.55 -16.70 -0.23
C ASP A 263 -6.90 -15.38 -0.68
N CYS A 264 -7.69 -14.43 -1.14
CA CYS A 264 -7.27 -13.07 -1.50
C CYS A 264 -8.31 -12.07 -1.02
N ILE A 265 -8.00 -11.29 0.03
CA ILE A 265 -8.98 -10.45 0.73
C ILE A 265 -8.71 -8.95 0.60
N PRO A 266 -9.76 -8.12 0.51
CA PRO A 266 -9.63 -6.68 0.59
C PRO A 266 -9.58 -6.20 2.05
N VAL A 267 -8.85 -5.12 2.32
CA VAL A 267 -8.80 -4.45 3.63
C VAL A 267 -9.10 -2.97 3.45
N ASP A 268 -9.97 -2.45 4.31
CA ASP A 268 -10.37 -1.04 4.32
C ASP A 268 -9.18 -0.11 4.61
N GLU A 269 -9.05 0.97 3.83
CA GLU A 269 -7.97 1.94 3.94
C GLU A 269 -7.89 2.56 5.33
N GLY A 270 -9.03 2.83 5.97
CA GLY A 270 -9.04 3.34 7.33
C GLY A 270 -8.53 2.32 8.36
N LYS A 271 -8.74 1.02 8.12
CA LYS A 271 -8.14 -0.04 8.94
C LYS A 271 -6.63 -0.13 8.77
N ILE A 272 -6.15 0.08 7.54
CA ILE A 272 -4.71 0.15 7.24
C ILE A 272 -4.09 1.33 7.99
N CYS A 273 -4.73 2.50 7.94
CA CYS A 273 -4.29 3.69 8.69
C CYS A 273 -4.24 3.46 10.20
N ASP A 274 -5.30 2.89 10.79
CA ASP A 274 -5.32 2.51 12.21
C ASP A 274 -4.14 1.58 12.57
N THR A 275 -3.85 0.62 11.69
CA THR A 275 -2.72 -0.31 11.88
C THR A 275 -1.37 0.39 11.84
N ILE A 276 -1.16 1.34 10.91
CA ILE A 276 0.05 2.17 10.84
C ILE A 276 0.24 2.93 12.17
N LEU A 277 -0.81 3.60 12.66
CA LEU A 277 -0.75 4.37 13.89
C LEU A 277 -0.45 3.48 15.11
N GLN A 278 -1.02 2.28 15.16
CA GLN A 278 -0.73 1.32 16.23
C GLN A 278 0.72 0.85 16.20
N LEU A 279 1.25 0.52 15.02
CA LEU A 279 2.64 0.07 14.86
C LEU A 279 3.63 1.19 15.18
N TYR A 280 3.31 2.42 14.78
CA TYR A 280 4.11 3.59 15.13
C TYR A 280 4.14 3.81 16.65
N ASN A 281 2.97 3.95 17.27
CA ASN A 281 2.87 4.34 18.68
C ASN A 281 3.27 3.23 19.66
N LYS A 282 3.09 1.96 19.30
CA LYS A 282 3.28 0.82 20.23
C LYS A 282 4.51 -0.03 19.92
N ASP A 283 4.95 -0.07 18.66
CA ASP A 283 6.08 -0.91 18.24
C ASP A 283 7.27 -0.08 17.71
N ALA A 284 7.12 1.26 17.59
CA ALA A 284 8.10 2.15 16.95
C ALA A 284 8.45 1.72 15.51
N ILE A 285 7.47 1.13 14.80
CA ILE A 285 7.61 0.72 13.40
C ILE A 285 6.89 1.75 12.51
N VAL A 286 7.64 2.44 11.67
CA VAL A 286 7.11 3.41 10.69
C VAL A 286 6.88 2.69 9.37
N LEU A 287 5.66 2.67 8.87
CA LEU A 287 5.30 2.00 7.60
C LEU A 287 4.58 2.93 6.65
N GLU A 288 4.67 2.60 5.36
CA GLU A 288 3.76 3.09 4.33
C GLU A 288 2.46 2.26 4.33
N PRO A 289 1.37 2.74 3.71
CA PRO A 289 0.10 2.01 3.68
C PRO A 289 0.20 0.57 3.17
N ALA A 290 0.91 0.33 2.06
CA ALA A 290 1.13 -1.02 1.54
C ALA A 290 1.92 -1.91 2.51
N GLY A 291 2.86 -1.33 3.27
CA GLY A 291 3.67 -2.02 4.28
C GLY A 291 2.87 -2.55 5.47
N ALA A 292 1.76 -1.89 5.82
CA ALA A 292 0.89 -2.30 6.93
C ALA A 292 -0.25 -3.26 6.50
N LEU A 293 -0.42 -3.48 5.20
CA LEU A 293 -1.57 -4.18 4.63
C LEU A 293 -1.72 -5.62 5.15
N SER A 294 -0.62 -6.39 5.18
CA SER A 294 -0.61 -7.77 5.66
C SER A 294 -0.99 -7.92 7.14
N ILE A 295 -0.57 -6.97 7.98
CA ILE A 295 -0.88 -6.95 9.41
C ILE A 295 -2.34 -6.54 9.63
N SER A 296 -2.85 -5.62 8.80
CA SER A 296 -4.22 -5.11 8.88
C SER A 296 -5.27 -6.21 8.61
N ALA A 297 -4.90 -7.22 7.81
CA ALA A 297 -5.73 -8.38 7.52
C ALA A 297 -5.93 -9.35 8.69
N LEU A 298 -5.06 -9.33 9.72
CA LEU A 298 -5.12 -10.27 10.84
C LEU A 298 -6.46 -10.25 11.58
N GLU A 299 -7.13 -9.09 11.62
CA GLU A 299 -8.43 -8.94 12.27
C GLU A 299 -9.52 -9.79 11.61
N GLN A 300 -9.50 -9.92 10.27
CA GLN A 300 -10.47 -10.75 9.53
C GLN A 300 -10.24 -12.25 9.75
N TYR A 301 -9.05 -12.62 10.27
CA TYR A 301 -8.60 -13.99 10.48
C TYR A 301 -8.44 -14.36 11.97
N ARG A 302 -8.88 -13.49 12.89
CA ARG A 302 -8.67 -13.60 14.35
C ARG A 302 -8.95 -14.99 14.90
N ASN A 303 -10.04 -15.63 14.47
CA ASN A 303 -10.45 -16.94 14.99
C ASN A 303 -9.65 -18.08 14.37
N GLN A 304 -9.28 -17.96 13.09
CA GLN A 304 -8.61 -18.98 12.29
C GLN A 304 -7.12 -19.12 12.65
N ILE A 305 -6.49 -18.04 13.09
CA ILE A 305 -5.06 -18.00 13.39
C ILE A 305 -4.72 -18.31 14.86
N LYS A 306 -5.73 -18.49 15.72
CA LYS A 306 -5.48 -18.74 17.15
C LYS A 306 -4.65 -20.02 17.34
N GLY A 307 -3.56 -19.91 18.10
CA GLY A 307 -2.60 -20.99 18.35
C GLY A 307 -1.73 -21.37 17.14
N LYS A 308 -1.69 -20.53 16.10
CA LYS A 308 -0.98 -20.79 14.84
C LYS A 308 0.27 -19.93 14.69
N ASN A 309 1.19 -20.39 13.83
CA ASN A 309 2.36 -19.65 13.40
C ASN A 309 2.04 -18.84 12.14
N VAL A 310 2.08 -17.52 12.25
CA VAL A 310 1.64 -16.58 11.21
C VAL A 310 2.77 -15.65 10.84
N VAL A 311 3.02 -15.49 9.54
CA VAL A 311 3.97 -14.51 9.00
C VAL A 311 3.22 -13.39 8.29
N CYS A 312 3.49 -12.15 8.65
CA CYS A 312 3.06 -10.95 7.93
C CYS A 312 4.26 -10.34 7.22
N ILE A 313 4.15 -10.12 5.90
CA ILE A 313 5.20 -9.42 5.15
C ILE A 313 5.02 -7.91 5.32
N VAL A 314 6.02 -7.27 5.92
CA VAL A 314 6.09 -5.81 6.07
C VAL A 314 6.83 -5.26 4.86
N SER A 315 6.08 -4.93 3.80
CA SER A 315 6.66 -4.76 2.45
C SER A 315 7.49 -3.50 2.25
N GLY A 316 7.26 -2.44 3.02
CA GLY A 316 7.97 -1.18 2.85
C GLY A 316 7.60 -0.11 3.87
N SER A 317 8.41 0.96 3.91
CA SER A 317 8.25 2.08 4.84
C SER A 317 8.51 3.45 4.21
N ASN A 318 8.34 3.61 2.90
CA ASN A 318 8.54 4.90 2.22
C ASN A 318 7.32 5.81 2.39
N ASN A 319 6.90 6.01 3.64
CA ASN A 319 5.84 6.94 3.99
C ASN A 319 6.38 8.38 4.04
N ASP A 320 5.56 9.32 3.59
CA ASP A 320 5.81 10.73 3.80
C ASP A 320 5.18 11.18 5.13
N ILE A 321 5.95 11.94 5.92
CA ILE A 321 5.48 12.50 7.19
C ILE A 321 4.26 13.40 7.00
N THR A 322 4.15 14.10 5.87
CA THR A 322 3.01 14.97 5.57
C THR A 322 1.71 14.18 5.41
N ARG A 323 1.79 12.90 5.01
CA ARG A 323 0.63 12.01 4.90
C ARG A 323 0.09 11.54 6.25
N MET A 324 0.80 11.78 7.35
CA MET A 324 0.36 11.32 8.67
C MET A 324 -0.95 11.98 9.12
N GLU A 325 -1.24 13.20 8.68
CA GLU A 325 -2.50 13.88 8.97
C GLU A 325 -3.68 13.15 8.30
N GLU A 326 -3.56 12.86 7.00
CA GLU A 326 -4.55 12.07 6.25
C GLU A 326 -4.71 10.66 6.84
N ILE A 327 -3.61 10.00 7.22
CA ILE A 327 -3.63 8.70 7.89
C ILE A 327 -4.41 8.78 9.21
N LYS A 328 -4.13 9.79 10.04
CA LYS A 328 -4.84 9.99 11.31
C LYS A 328 -6.33 10.18 11.07
N GLU A 329 -6.69 11.02 10.12
CA GLU A 329 -8.07 11.29 9.76
C GLU A 329 -8.82 10.04 9.28
N ARG A 330 -8.29 9.32 8.30
CA ARG A 330 -8.92 8.09 7.79
C ARG A 330 -9.09 7.03 8.89
N ALA A 331 -8.12 6.92 9.81
CA ALA A 331 -8.23 6.01 10.96
C ALA A 331 -9.36 6.42 11.91
N LEU A 332 -9.50 7.71 12.22
CA LEU A 332 -10.56 8.20 13.10
C LEU A 332 -11.95 8.06 12.46
N LEU A 333 -12.08 8.31 11.16
CA LEU A 333 -13.32 8.09 10.40
C LEU A 333 -13.72 6.61 10.44
N TYR A 334 -12.78 5.70 10.19
CA TYR A 334 -13.01 4.26 10.24
C TYR A 334 -13.41 3.75 11.62
N ASN A 335 -12.78 4.28 12.67
CA ASN A 335 -13.09 3.93 14.05
C ASN A 335 -14.38 4.59 14.58
N GLY A 336 -15.07 5.40 13.77
CA GLY A 336 -16.29 6.10 14.18
C GLY A 336 -16.05 7.12 15.30
N LEU A 337 -14.88 7.76 15.28
CA LEU A 337 -14.49 8.78 16.26
C LEU A 337 -14.47 10.18 15.67
N LYS A 338 -14.32 10.35 14.35
CA LYS A 338 -14.38 11.66 13.69
C LYS A 338 -15.62 11.79 12.84
N HIS A 339 -16.33 12.90 12.98
CA HIS A 339 -17.65 13.12 12.40
C HIS A 339 -17.77 14.52 11.82
N TYR A 340 -18.16 14.61 10.56
CA TYR A 340 -18.42 15.87 9.89
C TYR A 340 -19.91 16.10 9.70
N PHE A 341 -20.34 17.31 10.03
CA PHE A 341 -21.72 17.74 9.95
C PHE A 341 -21.83 19.05 9.18
N MET A 342 -22.91 19.18 8.44
CA MET A 342 -23.41 20.49 8.07
C MET A 342 -24.34 20.97 9.19
N VAL A 343 -24.03 22.14 9.73
CA VAL A 343 -24.70 22.71 10.90
C VAL A 343 -25.34 24.04 10.54
N LYS A 344 -26.62 24.21 10.92
CA LYS A 344 -27.36 25.47 10.81
C LYS A 344 -27.09 26.32 12.04
N PHE A 345 -26.42 27.45 11.86
CA PHE A 345 -26.29 28.47 12.89
C PHE A 345 -27.34 29.58 12.67
N PRO A 346 -28.24 29.81 13.64
CA PRO A 346 -29.06 31.02 13.68
C PRO A 346 -28.18 32.27 13.63
N GLN A 347 -28.55 33.27 12.82
CA GLN A 347 -27.80 34.52 12.69
C GLN A 347 -28.05 35.49 13.86
N ARG A 348 -27.79 35.02 15.08
CA ARG A 348 -27.85 35.83 16.30
C ARG A 348 -26.54 35.69 17.10
N PRO A 349 -26.11 36.75 17.81
CA PRO A 349 -24.96 36.67 18.70
C PRO A 349 -25.11 35.51 19.69
N GLY A 350 -24.01 34.79 19.96
CA GLY A 350 -23.98 33.69 20.93
C GLY A 350 -24.33 32.30 20.39
N SER A 351 -24.78 32.17 19.14
CA SER A 351 -25.20 30.88 18.55
C SER A 351 -24.13 29.78 18.58
N LEU A 352 -22.86 30.14 18.34
CA LEU A 352 -21.72 29.20 18.47
C LEU A 352 -21.45 28.81 19.93
N LYS A 353 -21.57 29.76 20.85
CA LYS A 353 -21.44 29.49 22.29
C LYS A 353 -22.53 28.52 22.76
N ASP A 354 -23.77 28.74 22.34
CA ASP A 354 -24.90 27.86 22.65
C ASP A 354 -24.67 26.43 22.11
N PHE A 355 -24.12 26.31 20.90
CA PHE A 355 -23.73 25.03 20.31
C PHE A 355 -22.66 24.33 21.16
N VAL A 356 -21.57 25.01 21.48
CA VAL A 356 -20.48 24.43 22.29
C VAL A 356 -20.97 23.98 23.68
N LEU A 357 -21.83 24.77 24.32
CA LEU A 357 -22.30 24.48 25.68
C LEU A 357 -23.39 23.40 25.76
N ASN A 358 -24.27 23.33 24.76
CA ASN A 358 -25.49 22.51 24.85
C ASN A 358 -25.53 21.33 23.85
N VAL A 359 -24.71 21.37 22.80
CA VAL A 359 -24.65 20.31 21.78
C VAL A 359 -23.46 19.39 22.01
N LEU A 360 -22.27 19.92 22.27
CA LEU A 360 -21.09 19.09 22.49
C LEU A 360 -21.17 18.36 23.83
N GLY A 361 -20.64 17.14 23.85
CA GLY A 361 -20.34 16.40 25.07
C GLY A 361 -19.15 17.02 25.81
N PRO A 362 -18.95 16.66 27.09
CA PRO A 362 -17.90 17.24 27.93
C PRO A 362 -16.47 16.94 27.44
N ASN A 363 -16.30 15.92 26.59
CA ASN A 363 -15.01 15.48 26.06
C ASN A 363 -14.98 15.46 24.52
N ASP A 364 -15.95 16.10 23.87
CA ASP A 364 -15.99 16.21 22.41
C ASP A 364 -15.11 17.39 21.99
N ASP A 365 -14.30 17.21 20.94
CA ASP A 365 -13.43 18.27 20.41
C ASP A 365 -13.88 18.73 19.03
N ILE A 366 -13.81 20.03 18.76
CA ILE A 366 -14.07 20.58 17.43
C ILE A 366 -12.75 20.57 16.66
N THR A 367 -12.60 19.65 15.71
CA THR A 367 -11.39 19.53 14.89
C THR A 367 -11.45 20.36 13.60
N HIS A 368 -12.64 20.77 13.18
CA HIS A 368 -12.83 21.59 11.99
C HIS A 368 -14.06 22.49 12.17
N PHE A 369 -13.94 23.76 11.78
CA PHE A 369 -15.05 24.70 11.79
C PHE A 369 -14.90 25.71 10.65
N GLU A 370 -15.71 25.56 9.61
CA GLU A 370 -15.81 26.53 8.53
C GLU A 370 -17.18 27.17 8.53
N TYR A 371 -17.22 28.50 8.62
CA TYR A 371 -18.46 29.27 8.64
C TYR A 371 -18.35 30.48 7.71
N THR A 372 -19.30 30.60 6.79
CA THR A 372 -19.43 31.78 5.92
C THR A 372 -20.79 32.45 6.15
N LYS A 373 -20.77 33.69 6.64
CA LYS A 373 -21.98 34.49 6.86
C LYS A 373 -22.64 34.85 5.53
N LYS A 374 -23.94 34.62 5.39
CA LYS A 374 -24.74 35.06 4.23
C LYS A 374 -25.76 36.12 4.66
N ASN A 375 -25.66 37.34 4.14
CA ASN A 375 -26.48 38.47 4.59
C ASN A 375 -27.98 38.38 4.24
N SER A 376 -28.42 37.35 3.50
CA SER A 376 -29.78 37.21 2.96
C SER A 376 -30.57 36.01 3.51
N ARG A 377 -30.11 35.36 4.60
CA ARG A 377 -30.79 34.20 5.20
C ARG A 377 -30.86 34.32 6.72
N GLU A 378 -31.93 33.79 7.33
CA GLU A 378 -32.08 33.73 8.80
C GLU A 378 -31.07 32.77 9.47
N THR A 379 -30.58 31.79 8.72
CA THR A 379 -29.58 30.81 9.14
C THR A 379 -28.41 30.78 8.17
N ALA A 380 -27.21 30.54 8.68
CA ALA A 380 -26.01 30.28 7.89
C ALA A 380 -25.53 28.84 8.15
N LEU A 381 -24.97 28.22 7.12
CA LEU A 381 -24.45 26.85 7.20
C LEU A 381 -22.98 26.91 7.57
N ALA A 382 -22.58 26.01 8.46
CA ALA A 382 -21.19 25.73 8.79
C ALA A 382 -20.86 24.27 8.53
N VAL A 383 -19.63 23.99 8.16
CA VAL A 383 -19.07 22.64 8.19
C VAL A 383 -18.37 22.49 9.53
N VAL A 384 -18.76 21.49 10.31
CA VAL A 384 -18.22 21.24 11.64
C VAL A 384 -17.72 19.80 11.72
N GLY A 385 -16.43 19.63 11.96
CA GLY A 385 -15.81 18.34 12.27
C GLY A 385 -15.66 18.19 13.78
N ILE A 386 -16.15 17.08 14.32
CA ILE A 386 -16.14 16.75 15.74
C ILE A 386 -15.41 15.43 15.94
N GLU A 387 -14.44 15.41 16.85
CA GLU A 387 -13.79 14.20 17.34
C GLU A 387 -14.39 13.80 18.69
N LEU A 388 -14.86 12.56 18.77
CA LEU A 388 -15.44 11.97 19.97
C LEU A 388 -14.36 11.22 20.76
N SER A 389 -14.48 11.29 22.08
CA SER A 389 -13.69 10.43 22.97
C SER A 389 -14.17 8.98 22.98
N ASN A 390 -15.45 8.73 22.70
CA ASN A 390 -16.04 7.39 22.65
C ASN A 390 -17.08 7.29 21.53
N ILE A 391 -17.04 6.19 20.77
CA ILE A 391 -17.99 5.89 19.69
C ILE A 391 -19.46 5.87 20.18
N SER A 392 -19.71 5.54 21.45
CA SER A 392 -21.06 5.53 22.02
C SER A 392 -21.72 6.92 22.07
N ASP A 393 -20.92 7.98 22.05
CA ASP A 393 -21.40 9.35 22.25
C ASP A 393 -22.05 9.94 21.00
N PHE A 394 -21.81 9.33 19.83
CA PHE A 394 -22.30 9.78 18.53
C PHE A 394 -23.81 10.00 18.50
N ASN A 395 -24.59 9.01 18.98
CA ASN A 395 -26.05 9.10 18.98
C ASN A 395 -26.55 10.24 19.87
N GLY A 396 -25.91 10.44 21.03
CA GLY A 396 -26.23 11.54 21.93
C GLY A 396 -25.93 12.90 21.32
N LEU A 397 -24.75 13.05 20.69
CA LEU A 397 -24.36 14.26 19.96
C LEU A 397 -25.37 14.60 18.86
N LYS A 398 -25.67 13.62 18.00
CA LYS A 398 -26.61 13.81 16.88
C LYS A 398 -28.01 14.18 17.36
N GLN A 399 -28.49 13.55 18.44
CA GLN A 399 -29.79 13.86 19.02
C GLN A 399 -29.84 15.27 19.60
N ARG A 400 -28.80 15.72 20.31
CA ARG A 400 -28.72 17.11 20.82
C ARG A 400 -28.70 18.13 19.68
N MET A 401 -27.94 17.86 18.61
CA MET A 401 -27.94 18.71 17.40
C MET A 401 -29.34 18.83 16.78
N GLN A 402 -30.07 17.71 16.67
CA GLN A 402 -31.42 17.70 16.10
C GLN A 402 -32.43 18.43 16.99
N ASN A 403 -32.44 18.12 18.29
CA ASN A 403 -33.39 18.71 19.25
C ASN A 403 -33.22 20.23 19.38
N LEU A 404 -32.00 20.73 19.27
CA LEU A 404 -31.69 22.16 19.36
C LEU A 404 -31.72 22.87 17.99
N GLY A 405 -32.09 22.18 16.91
CA GLY A 405 -32.26 22.77 15.58
C GLY A 405 -30.96 23.10 14.82
N TYR A 406 -29.83 22.53 15.24
CA TYR A 406 -28.52 22.74 14.62
C TYR A 406 -28.24 21.76 13.48
N PHE A 407 -28.84 20.57 13.48
CA PHE A 407 -28.56 19.52 12.48
C PHE A 407 -29.09 19.89 11.09
N GLU A 408 -28.25 19.86 10.07
CA GLU A 408 -28.68 19.88 8.66
C GLU A 408 -28.42 18.53 7.97
N SER A 409 -27.16 18.11 7.92
CA SER A 409 -26.78 16.83 7.31
C SER A 409 -25.54 16.24 7.95
N TYR A 410 -25.39 14.93 7.82
CA TYR A 410 -24.20 14.20 8.22
C TYR A 410 -23.34 13.92 6.98
N LEU A 411 -22.12 14.43 6.97
CA LEU A 411 -21.29 14.48 5.77
C LEU A 411 -20.47 13.21 5.55
N ASN A 412 -20.20 12.41 6.58
CA ASN A 412 -19.43 11.18 6.41
C ASN A 412 -20.15 10.14 5.53
N ASP A 413 -21.48 10.21 5.42
CA ASP A 413 -22.26 9.35 4.50
C ASP A 413 -22.12 9.78 3.03
N ASN A 414 -21.49 10.93 2.76
CA ASN A 414 -21.28 11.49 1.43
C ASN A 414 -19.79 11.86 1.22
N PRO A 415 -18.90 10.88 1.00
CA PRO A 415 -17.45 11.10 0.91
C PRO A 415 -17.04 12.14 -0.15
N ASP A 416 -17.71 12.16 -1.30
CA ASP A 416 -17.45 13.13 -2.37
C ASP A 416 -17.70 14.56 -1.90
N VAL A 417 -18.81 14.79 -1.21
CA VAL A 417 -19.16 16.11 -0.65
C VAL A 417 -18.19 16.48 0.47
N LEU A 418 -17.83 15.51 1.32
CA LEU A 418 -16.86 15.74 2.38
C LEU A 418 -15.51 16.20 1.82
N SER A 419 -14.97 15.49 0.83
CA SER A 419 -13.69 15.85 0.19
C SER A 419 -13.66 17.19 -0.55
N MET A 420 -14.83 17.74 -0.90
CA MET A 420 -14.92 19.08 -1.49
C MET A 420 -14.96 20.20 -0.45
N LEU A 421 -15.41 19.87 0.78
CA LEU A 421 -15.64 20.83 1.86
C LEU A 421 -14.53 20.85 2.91
N VAL A 422 -13.77 19.76 3.02
CA VAL A 422 -12.70 19.53 4.00
C VAL A 422 -11.53 18.93 3.26
#